data_AF-A4NZV8-F1
#
_entry.id   AF-A4NZV8-F1
#
_cell.length_a   1.000
_cell.length_b   1.000
_cell.length_c   1.000
_cell.angle_alpha   90.00
_cell.angle_beta   90.00
_cell.angle_gamma   90.00
#
_symmetry.space_group_name_H-M   'P 1'
#
loop_
_entity.id
_entity.type
_entity.pdbx_description
1 polymer ?
#
loop_
_entity_poly.entity_id
_entity_poly.type
_entity_poly.pdbx_seq_one_letter_code
_entity_poly.pdbx_strand_id
1 'polypeptide(L)'
;MDKKESLQGYKITGRGIIALHRSIGHSSNRRIEKFIMWEFFATDGHNRDYIRSRRANIVKLLISTISFKNLVSEMRNNGFQDPEDIFLSDIDGLRLFGLRIELKNNKFRLLDKICDFSIPKLNLTEELRDKVIEEQKAIFLQKTKLPLSYIELLEIARDGKRSRDFELITMELFKNIYKINAIVLGGARKPDGVLYMPEFGVIVDTKAYADGYSKSIAQADEMIRYIEDNKRRDPSRNSTKWWEHFPTSIPANNFYFLWVSSVFVNKFHEQLSYTAQETQTVGAALSVEQLLLGADSVLKGNLTTKKFIDSFKNQEIVFAPSILHS
;
A
#
# COMPACT_ATOMS: atom_id res chain seq x y z
N MET A 1 -12.23 -18.07 -26.43
CA MET A 1 -11.75 -16.80 -27.02
C MET A 1 -11.18 -15.97 -25.89
N ASP A 2 -9.86 -15.99 -25.75
CA ASP A 2 -9.14 -15.27 -24.71
C ASP A 2 -9.20 -13.77 -24.98
N LYS A 3 -10.02 -13.04 -24.23
CA LYS A 3 -9.77 -11.62 -24.01
C LYS A 3 -8.56 -11.55 -23.08
N LYS A 4 -7.35 -11.55 -23.65
CA LYS A 4 -6.20 -10.93 -23.00
C LYS A 4 -6.63 -9.50 -22.66
N GLU A 5 -6.89 -9.22 -21.41
CA GLU A 5 -6.91 -7.84 -20.91
C GLU A 5 -5.54 -7.26 -21.24
N SER A 6 -5.46 -6.53 -22.35
CA SER A 6 -4.24 -5.83 -22.70
C SER A 6 -4.07 -4.71 -21.69
N LEU A 7 -3.14 -4.87 -20.75
CA LEU A 7 -2.57 -3.73 -20.01
C LEU A 7 -2.30 -2.62 -21.03
N GLN A 8 -2.89 -1.46 -20.80
CA GLN A 8 -2.70 -0.32 -21.67
C GLN A 8 -1.23 0.09 -21.59
N GLY A 9 -0.46 -0.30 -22.61
CA GLY A 9 0.97 -0.04 -22.71
C GLY A 9 1.24 1.27 -23.43
N TYR A 10 2.20 2.04 -22.93
CA TYR A 10 2.64 3.29 -23.54
C TYR A 10 4.12 3.22 -23.90
N LYS A 11 4.51 3.86 -25.00
CA LYS A 11 5.91 4.01 -25.40
C LYS A 11 6.17 5.46 -25.81
N ILE A 12 7.28 6.03 -25.32
CA ILE A 12 7.68 7.39 -25.69
C ILE A 12 8.01 7.45 -27.19
N THR A 13 7.56 8.51 -27.86
CA THR A 13 7.85 8.78 -29.28
C THR A 13 9.10 9.65 -29.42
N GLY A 14 9.66 9.76 -30.62
CA GLY A 14 10.77 10.70 -30.89
C GLY A 14 10.40 12.15 -30.55
N ARG A 15 9.16 12.57 -30.82
CA ARG A 15 8.64 13.88 -30.38
C ARG A 15 8.60 14.00 -28.86
N GLY A 16 8.22 12.92 -28.16
CA GLY A 16 8.25 12.84 -26.70
C GLY A 16 9.65 13.01 -26.12
N ILE A 17 10.66 12.38 -26.74
CA ILE A 17 12.07 12.51 -26.33
C ILE A 17 12.54 13.97 -26.50
N ILE A 18 12.20 14.61 -27.63
CA ILE A 18 12.54 16.03 -27.87
C ILE A 18 11.87 16.93 -26.82
N ALA A 19 10.59 16.69 -26.51
CA ALA A 19 9.86 17.43 -25.48
C ALA A 19 10.48 17.23 -24.10
N LEU A 20 10.89 16.00 -23.77
CA LEU A 20 11.60 15.68 -22.54
C LEU A 20 12.93 16.45 -22.48
N HIS A 21 13.80 16.35 -23.50
CA HIS A 21 15.07 17.08 -23.57
C HIS A 21 14.91 18.59 -23.38
N ARG A 22 13.85 19.18 -23.97
CA ARG A 22 13.52 20.59 -23.77
C ARG A 22 13.10 20.90 -22.34
N SER A 23 12.28 20.06 -21.71
CA SER A 23 11.85 20.26 -20.32
C SER A 23 13.03 20.13 -19.35
N ILE A 24 14.00 19.26 -19.66
CA ILE A 24 15.18 19.06 -18.81
C ILE A 24 16.33 20.04 -19.09
N GLY A 25 16.24 20.82 -20.18
CA GLY A 25 17.25 21.81 -20.59
C GLY A 25 18.48 21.21 -21.27
N HIS A 26 18.34 20.05 -21.91
CA HIS A 26 19.37 19.44 -22.76
C HIS A 26 19.28 19.89 -24.23
N SER A 27 18.27 20.71 -24.58
CA SER A 27 18.15 21.34 -25.90
C SER A 27 18.69 22.77 -25.88
N SER A 28 19.05 23.30 -27.05
CA SER A 28 19.35 24.73 -27.24
C SER A 28 18.14 25.65 -27.00
N ASN A 29 16.91 25.12 -27.04
CA ASN A 29 15.69 25.88 -26.77
C ASN A 29 15.54 26.21 -25.28
N ARG A 30 14.89 27.35 -24.99
CA ARG A 30 14.56 27.75 -23.62
C ARG A 30 13.75 26.64 -22.92
N ARG A 31 14.21 26.33 -21.70
CA ARG A 31 13.54 25.37 -20.81
C ARG A 31 12.12 25.83 -20.50
N ILE A 32 11.20 24.87 -20.50
CA ILE A 32 9.80 25.11 -20.14
C ILE A 32 9.70 25.26 -18.62
N GLU A 33 9.01 26.30 -18.18
CA GLU A 33 8.67 26.51 -16.78
C GLU A 33 7.48 25.63 -16.40
N LYS A 34 7.62 24.85 -15.34
CA LYS A 34 6.55 23.97 -14.86
C LYS A 34 5.55 24.78 -14.04
N PHE A 35 4.28 24.64 -14.39
CA PHE A 35 3.19 25.21 -13.63
C PHE A 35 2.86 24.30 -12.45
N ILE A 36 2.87 24.87 -11.24
CA ILE A 36 2.56 24.17 -9.99
C ILE A 36 1.70 25.06 -9.10
N MET A 37 0.81 24.42 -8.34
CA MET A 37 -0.03 25.06 -7.32
C MET A 37 0.01 24.25 -6.03
N TRP A 38 -0.32 24.86 -4.91
CA TRP A 38 -0.32 24.22 -3.59
C TRP A 38 -1.21 22.96 -3.56
N GLU A 39 -2.34 23.00 -4.25
CA GLU A 39 -3.32 21.91 -4.35
C GLU A 39 -2.75 20.64 -5.02
N PHE A 40 -1.68 20.76 -5.80
CA PHE A 40 -1.10 19.62 -6.54
C PHE A 40 -0.26 18.70 -5.66
N PHE A 41 0.13 19.14 -4.46
CA PHE A 41 1.05 18.38 -3.61
C PHE A 41 0.41 17.22 -2.83
N ALA A 42 -0.93 17.15 -2.80
CA ALA A 42 -1.69 15.96 -2.39
C ALA A 42 -3.14 16.07 -2.89
N THR A 43 -3.77 14.95 -3.27
CA THR A 43 -5.10 14.94 -3.89
C THR A 43 -6.22 14.59 -2.91
N ASP A 44 -5.99 13.64 -2.02
CA ASP A 44 -6.98 13.10 -1.09
C ASP A 44 -6.35 12.80 0.28
N GLY A 45 -7.17 12.43 1.25
CA GLY A 45 -6.77 12.13 2.63
C GLY A 45 -7.21 13.22 3.63
N HIS A 46 -7.48 12.81 4.87
CA HIS A 46 -7.92 13.73 5.92
C HIS A 46 -6.86 14.80 6.24
N ASN A 47 -5.58 14.44 6.19
CA ASN A 47 -4.47 15.37 6.45
C ASN A 47 -3.88 16.04 5.19
N ARG A 48 -4.65 16.08 4.10
CA ARG A 48 -4.16 16.52 2.78
C ARG A 48 -3.59 17.93 2.81
N ASP A 49 -4.22 18.85 3.54
CA ASP A 49 -3.81 20.26 3.53
C ASP A 49 -2.52 20.50 4.35
N TYR A 50 -2.29 19.72 5.41
CA TYR A 50 -1.00 19.64 6.10
C TYR A 50 0.09 19.14 5.17
N ILE A 51 -0.13 17.98 4.52
CA ILE A 51 0.83 17.36 3.60
C ILE A 51 1.14 18.31 2.44
N ARG A 52 0.12 18.97 1.85
CA ARG A 52 0.31 19.98 0.80
C ARG A 52 1.22 21.09 1.27
N SER A 53 0.98 21.61 2.48
CA SER A 53 1.76 22.72 3.04
C SER A 53 3.18 22.30 3.37
N ARG A 54 3.38 21.09 3.92
CA ARG A 54 4.69 20.51 4.20
C ARG A 54 5.50 20.38 2.92
N ARG A 55 4.95 19.73 1.89
CA ARG A 55 5.58 19.55 0.57
C ARG A 55 5.82 20.86 -0.17
N ALA A 56 4.87 21.79 -0.11
CA ALA A 56 5.00 23.12 -0.69
C ALA A 56 6.18 23.90 -0.09
N ASN A 57 6.34 23.86 1.24
CA ASN A 57 7.47 24.47 1.92
C ASN A 57 8.80 23.79 1.56
N ILE A 58 8.82 22.45 1.48
CA ILE A 58 10.00 21.71 0.97
C ILE A 58 10.38 22.22 -0.43
N VAL A 59 9.43 22.31 -1.36
CA VAL A 59 9.71 22.80 -2.72
C VAL A 59 10.27 24.21 -2.71
N LYS A 60 9.73 25.12 -1.88
CA LYS A 60 10.23 26.50 -1.74
C LYS A 60 11.68 26.53 -1.24
N LEU A 61 12.02 25.72 -0.23
CA LEU A 61 13.38 25.62 0.29
C LEU A 61 14.36 25.07 -0.76
N LEU A 62 13.92 24.08 -1.54
CA LEU A 62 14.71 23.42 -2.58
C LEU A 62 14.98 24.29 -3.82
N ILE A 63 14.32 25.44 -3.98
CA ILE A 63 14.68 26.42 -5.02
C ILE A 63 16.15 26.85 -4.85
N SER A 64 16.60 26.94 -3.60
CA SER A 64 17.99 27.15 -3.23
C SER A 64 18.68 25.83 -2.88
N THR A 65 20.00 25.77 -3.03
CA THR A 65 20.77 24.60 -2.59
C THR A 65 20.80 24.55 -1.06
N ILE A 66 20.29 23.48 -0.46
CA ILE A 66 20.15 23.34 0.99
C ILE A 66 20.64 21.96 1.48
N SER A 67 21.30 21.88 2.62
CA SER A 67 21.62 20.59 3.25
C SER A 67 20.37 19.97 3.84
N PHE A 68 20.32 18.64 3.95
CA PHE A 68 19.17 17.97 4.56
C PHE A 68 18.90 18.47 6.00
N LYS A 69 19.96 18.59 6.81
CA LYS A 69 19.88 19.11 8.18
C LYS A 69 19.27 20.52 8.25
N ASN A 70 19.65 21.41 7.34
CA ASN A 70 19.12 22.77 7.31
C ASN A 70 17.66 22.78 6.83
N LEU A 71 17.32 21.96 5.83
CA LEU A 71 15.93 21.79 5.38
C LEU A 71 15.04 21.37 6.55
N VAL A 72 15.44 20.35 7.31
CA VAL A 72 14.71 19.89 8.50
C VAL A 72 14.58 21.01 9.54
N SER A 73 15.65 21.77 9.79
CA SER A 73 15.61 22.90 10.73
C SER A 73 14.62 23.98 10.30
N GLU A 74 14.60 24.35 9.01
CA GLU A 74 13.66 25.35 8.48
C GLU A 74 12.22 24.84 8.52
N MET A 75 12.00 23.55 8.21
CA MET A 75 10.68 22.93 8.33
C MET A 75 10.16 22.99 9.78
N ARG A 76 11.02 22.68 10.76
CA ARG A 76 10.66 22.77 12.19
C ARG A 76 10.37 24.20 12.63
N ASN A 77 11.15 25.18 12.17
CA ASN A 77 10.90 26.60 12.44
C ASN A 77 9.54 27.06 11.86
N ASN A 78 9.11 26.46 10.74
CA ASN A 78 7.81 26.70 10.13
C ASN A 78 6.66 25.88 10.75
N GLY A 79 6.92 25.17 11.86
CA GLY A 79 5.90 24.43 12.60
C GLY A 79 5.74 22.95 12.23
N PHE A 80 6.51 22.42 11.28
CA PHE A 80 6.46 21.01 10.89
C PHE A 80 7.40 20.17 11.74
N GLN A 81 6.84 19.36 12.65
CA GLN A 81 7.61 18.54 13.61
C GLN A 81 7.76 17.08 13.16
N ASP A 82 7.54 16.78 11.90
CA ASP A 82 7.62 15.43 11.36
C ASP A 82 9.04 14.81 11.51
N PRO A 83 9.13 13.48 11.62
CA PRO A 83 10.40 12.77 11.58
C PRO A 83 11.14 12.97 10.25
N GLU A 84 12.47 12.85 10.28
CA GLU A 84 13.34 13.06 9.11
C GLU A 84 12.97 12.15 7.93
N ASP A 85 12.60 10.90 8.19
CA ASP A 85 12.20 9.94 7.15
C ASP A 85 10.95 10.39 6.37
N ILE A 86 10.05 11.14 7.01
CA ILE A 86 8.85 11.69 6.36
C ILE A 86 9.25 12.81 5.39
N PHE A 87 10.21 13.66 5.75
CA PHE A 87 10.72 14.68 4.83
C PHE A 87 11.47 14.07 3.64
N LEU A 88 12.24 13.00 3.86
CA LEU A 88 12.90 12.27 2.77
C LEU A 88 11.88 11.63 1.83
N SER A 89 10.87 10.97 2.41
CA SER A 89 9.73 10.44 1.68
C SER A 89 9.05 11.49 0.81
N ASP A 90 8.78 12.68 1.36
CA ASP A 90 8.14 13.76 0.61
C ASP A 90 9.02 14.22 -0.56
N ILE A 91 10.34 14.30 -0.39
CA ILE A 91 11.27 14.61 -1.48
C ILE A 91 11.20 13.55 -2.59
N ASP A 92 11.14 12.27 -2.24
CA ASP A 92 11.01 11.18 -3.21
C ASP A 92 9.63 11.18 -3.89
N GLY A 93 8.57 11.48 -3.15
CA GLY A 93 7.23 11.71 -3.69
C GLY A 93 7.20 12.87 -4.69
N LEU A 94 7.89 13.98 -4.39
CA LEU A 94 8.03 15.12 -5.30
C LEU A 94 8.83 14.76 -6.57
N ARG A 95 9.80 13.85 -6.48
CA ARG A 95 10.51 13.29 -7.64
C ARG A 95 9.57 12.46 -8.51
N LEU A 96 8.76 11.58 -7.91
CA LEU A 96 7.77 10.76 -8.62
C LEU A 96 6.66 11.61 -9.26
N PHE A 97 6.24 12.68 -8.58
CA PHE A 97 5.32 13.69 -9.10
C PHE A 97 5.87 14.39 -10.36
N GLY A 98 7.19 14.31 -10.59
CA GLY A 98 7.84 14.78 -11.80
C GLY A 98 8.72 16.00 -11.61
N LEU A 99 9.04 16.41 -10.37
CA LEU A 99 10.04 17.44 -10.10
C LEU A 99 11.45 16.85 -10.08
N ARG A 100 12.39 17.48 -10.78
CA ARG A 100 13.78 17.03 -10.77
C ARG A 100 14.51 17.62 -9.57
N ILE A 101 14.64 16.82 -8.51
CA ILE A 101 15.37 17.18 -7.30
C ILE A 101 16.67 16.36 -7.23
N GLU A 102 17.81 17.03 -7.31
CA GLU A 102 19.13 16.41 -7.22
C GLU A 102 19.59 16.34 -5.75
N LEU A 103 20.29 15.26 -5.39
CA LEU A 103 21.07 15.15 -4.16
C LEU A 103 22.55 15.06 -4.54
N LYS A 104 23.35 16.07 -4.19
CA LYS A 104 24.79 16.12 -4.45
C LYS A 104 25.54 16.64 -3.24
N ASN A 105 26.58 15.94 -2.80
CA ASN A 105 27.38 16.32 -1.62
C ASN A 105 26.52 16.59 -0.38
N ASN A 106 25.52 15.75 -0.12
CA ASN A 106 24.56 15.88 0.98
C ASN A 106 23.72 17.18 0.96
N LYS A 107 23.57 17.80 -0.22
CA LYS A 107 22.73 18.96 -0.45
C LYS A 107 21.69 18.66 -1.52
N PHE A 108 20.47 19.09 -1.27
CA PHE A 108 19.38 19.01 -2.22
C PHE A 108 19.25 20.31 -3.02
N ARG A 109 18.81 20.17 -4.27
CA ARG A 109 18.47 21.31 -5.14
C ARG A 109 17.41 20.93 -6.16
N LEU A 110 16.43 21.80 -6.38
CA LEU A 110 15.50 21.72 -7.49
C LEU A 110 16.21 22.15 -8.80
N LEU A 111 16.24 21.25 -9.78
CA LEU A 111 16.81 21.51 -11.10
C LEU A 111 15.81 22.14 -12.06
N ASP A 112 14.52 22.06 -11.78
CA ASP A 112 13.47 22.60 -12.63
C ASP A 112 13.25 24.10 -12.42
N LYS A 113 12.83 24.78 -13.49
CA LYS A 113 12.25 26.12 -13.38
C LYS A 113 10.75 25.93 -13.13
N ILE A 114 10.25 26.48 -12.04
CA ILE A 114 8.84 26.41 -11.64
C ILE A 114 8.28 27.82 -11.54
N CYS A 115 6.99 27.98 -11.84
CA CYS A 115 6.31 29.24 -11.54
C CYS A 115 6.24 29.45 -10.03
N ASP A 116 6.16 30.72 -9.61
CA ASP A 116 5.88 31.01 -8.23
C ASP A 116 4.43 30.60 -7.87
N PHE A 117 4.21 30.24 -6.61
CA PHE A 117 2.91 29.80 -6.11
C PHE A 117 2.72 30.21 -4.65
N SER A 118 1.48 30.45 -4.24
CA SER A 118 1.12 30.82 -2.87
C SER A 118 0.85 29.58 -2.00
N ILE A 119 1.21 29.64 -0.72
CA ILE A 119 0.86 28.64 0.29
C ILE A 119 -0.19 29.28 1.22
N PRO A 120 -1.40 28.72 1.34
CA PRO A 120 -2.40 29.20 2.29
C PRO A 120 -1.88 29.17 3.73
N LYS A 121 -2.29 30.14 4.56
CA LYS A 121 -2.03 30.09 6.01
C LYS A 121 -3.00 29.10 6.65
N LEU A 122 -2.48 28.00 7.17
CA LEU A 122 -3.28 27.00 7.90
C LEU A 122 -3.08 27.15 9.41
N ASN A 123 -4.16 26.96 10.17
CA ASN A 123 -4.09 26.74 11.60
C ASN A 123 -3.85 25.26 11.85
N LEU A 124 -2.59 24.89 12.12
CA LEU A 124 -2.12 23.50 12.24
C LEU A 124 -2.58 22.79 13.55
N THR A 125 -3.74 23.14 14.10
CA THR A 125 -4.14 22.82 15.49
C THR A 125 -5.17 21.71 15.66
N GLU A 126 -5.82 21.20 14.60
CA GLU A 126 -6.84 20.14 14.71
C GLU A 126 -6.47 18.87 13.91
N GLU A 127 -5.49 18.10 14.38
CA GLU A 127 -5.05 16.85 13.74
C GLU A 127 -5.02 15.67 14.72
N LEU A 128 -6.06 15.48 15.52
CA LEU A 128 -6.07 14.40 16.53
C LEU A 128 -6.39 13.00 15.96
N ARG A 129 -6.86 12.87 14.72
CA ARG A 129 -7.09 11.56 14.08
C ARG A 129 -5.94 11.13 13.16
N ASP A 130 -5.21 12.07 12.57
CA ASP A 130 -4.15 11.76 11.59
C ASP A 130 -2.75 11.71 12.19
N LYS A 131 -2.50 12.42 13.30
CA LYS A 131 -1.20 12.34 13.98
C LYS A 131 -0.85 10.90 14.37
N VAL A 132 -1.83 10.12 14.83
CA VAL A 132 -1.61 8.72 15.21
C VAL A 132 -1.19 7.89 14.00
N ILE A 133 -1.84 8.06 12.84
CA ILE A 133 -1.50 7.29 11.64
C ILE A 133 -0.12 7.71 11.12
N GLU A 134 0.18 9.00 11.07
CA GLU A 134 1.50 9.50 10.65
C GLU A 134 2.62 9.08 11.61
N GLU A 135 2.35 9.08 12.93
CA GLU A 135 3.26 8.51 13.94
C GLU A 135 3.48 7.01 13.70
N GLN A 136 2.43 6.24 13.42
CA GLN A 136 2.54 4.82 13.07
C GLN A 136 3.40 4.62 11.81
N LYS A 137 3.14 5.37 10.74
CA LYS A 137 3.93 5.30 9.50
C LYS A 137 5.40 5.62 9.75
N ALA A 138 5.69 6.66 10.53
CA ALA A 138 7.05 7.02 10.89
C ALA A 138 7.77 5.94 11.70
N ILE A 139 7.08 5.33 12.68
CA ILE A 139 7.62 4.19 13.43
C ILE A 139 7.98 3.03 12.49
N PHE A 140 7.10 2.71 11.55
CA PHE A 140 7.37 1.67 10.55
C PHE A 140 8.54 2.02 9.64
N LEU A 141 8.65 3.26 9.18
CA LEU A 141 9.80 3.73 8.36
C LEU A 141 11.13 3.59 9.12
N GLN A 142 11.15 3.91 10.41
CA GLN A 142 12.36 3.85 11.24
C GLN A 142 12.76 2.43 11.62
N LYS A 143 11.79 1.57 11.94
CA LYS A 143 12.04 0.25 12.53
C LYS A 143 12.02 -0.89 11.52
N THR A 144 11.56 -0.67 10.29
CA THR A 144 11.47 -1.68 9.24
C THR A 144 12.28 -1.30 8.00
N LYS A 145 12.53 -2.27 7.12
CA LYS A 145 13.15 -2.04 5.80
C LYS A 145 12.13 -1.92 4.66
N LEU A 146 10.88 -1.60 5.00
CA LEU A 146 9.80 -1.59 4.04
C LEU A 146 9.76 -0.29 3.23
N PRO A 147 9.54 -0.38 1.90
CA PRO A 147 9.16 0.78 1.11
C PRO A 147 7.90 1.46 1.65
N LEU A 148 7.90 2.79 1.63
CA LEU A 148 6.76 3.60 2.06
C LEU A 148 5.45 3.21 1.37
N SER A 149 5.51 2.86 0.07
CA SER A 149 4.33 2.46 -0.70
C SER A 149 3.54 1.32 -0.05
N TYR A 150 4.20 0.45 0.72
CA TYR A 150 3.52 -0.59 1.50
C TYR A 150 3.11 -0.10 2.89
N ILE A 151 3.89 0.77 3.52
CA ILE A 151 3.55 1.37 4.83
C ILE A 151 2.24 2.19 4.75
N GLU A 152 1.94 2.76 3.58
CA GLU A 152 0.65 3.41 3.28
C GLU A 152 -0.57 2.50 3.52
N LEU A 153 -0.41 1.17 3.56
CA LEU A 153 -1.48 0.24 3.94
C LEU A 153 -2.10 0.56 5.31
N LEU A 154 -1.33 1.17 6.25
CA LEU A 154 -1.82 1.58 7.56
C LEU A 154 -2.97 2.61 7.48
N GLU A 155 -2.94 3.46 6.45
CA GLU A 155 -4.00 4.43 6.17
C GLU A 155 -5.04 3.82 5.23
N ILE A 156 -4.60 3.19 4.13
CA ILE A 156 -5.47 2.66 3.07
C ILE A 156 -6.48 1.66 3.63
N ALA A 157 -6.07 0.77 4.53
CA ALA A 157 -6.96 -0.23 5.11
C ALA A 157 -8.01 0.37 6.06
N ARG A 158 -7.94 1.67 6.36
CA ARG A 158 -8.94 2.39 7.17
C ARG A 158 -9.89 3.22 6.31
N ASP A 159 -9.63 3.35 5.01
CA ASP A 159 -10.48 4.09 4.08
C ASP A 159 -11.25 3.13 3.16
N GLY A 160 -12.54 2.94 3.45
CA GLY A 160 -13.43 2.12 2.63
C GLY A 160 -13.55 2.56 1.17
N LYS A 161 -13.27 3.83 0.84
CA LYS A 161 -13.25 4.31 -0.55
C LYS A 161 -12.02 3.83 -1.33
N ARG A 162 -10.98 3.40 -0.61
CA ARG A 162 -9.71 2.89 -1.15
C ARG A 162 -9.61 1.37 -1.07
N SER A 163 -10.74 0.66 -0.97
CA SER A 163 -10.76 -0.82 -0.96
C SER A 163 -10.00 -1.40 -2.14
N ARG A 164 -10.14 -0.83 -3.34
CA ARG A 164 -9.43 -1.31 -4.52
C ARG A 164 -7.91 -1.12 -4.42
N ASP A 165 -7.44 0.00 -3.88
CA ASP A 165 -6.02 0.21 -3.60
C ASP A 165 -5.53 -0.81 -2.55
N PHE A 166 -6.36 -1.08 -1.53
CA PHE A 166 -6.03 -2.03 -0.47
C PHE A 166 -5.80 -3.44 -1.03
N GLU A 167 -6.70 -3.92 -1.89
CA GLU A 167 -6.59 -5.20 -2.60
C GLU A 167 -5.28 -5.26 -3.41
N LEU A 168 -5.05 -4.25 -4.25
CA LEU A 168 -3.90 -4.19 -5.16
C LEU A 168 -2.57 -4.21 -4.41
N ILE A 169 -2.40 -3.31 -3.44
CA ILE A 169 -1.13 -3.13 -2.72
C ILE A 169 -0.86 -4.33 -1.81
N THR A 170 -1.90 -4.93 -1.21
CA THR A 170 -1.77 -6.13 -0.38
C THR A 170 -1.30 -7.33 -1.21
N MET A 171 -1.90 -7.57 -2.38
CA MET A 171 -1.43 -8.63 -3.30
C MET A 171 -0.03 -8.36 -3.83
N GLU A 172 0.29 -7.10 -4.15
CA GLU A 172 1.63 -6.70 -4.56
C GLU A 172 2.67 -6.97 -3.46
N LEU A 173 2.36 -6.67 -2.20
CA LEU A 173 3.22 -6.95 -1.06
C LEU A 173 3.51 -8.44 -0.90
N PHE A 174 2.49 -9.29 -1.02
CA PHE A 174 2.66 -10.75 -1.00
C PHE A 174 3.57 -11.24 -2.14
N LYS A 175 3.37 -10.70 -3.35
CA LYS A 175 4.19 -11.05 -4.51
C LYS A 175 5.63 -10.61 -4.37
N ASN A 176 5.83 -9.34 -4.07
CA ASN A 176 7.13 -8.69 -4.17
C ASN A 176 8.00 -8.93 -2.94
N ILE A 177 7.41 -9.01 -1.74
CA ILE A 177 8.17 -9.18 -0.50
C ILE A 177 8.06 -10.61 0.03
N TYR A 178 6.86 -11.16 0.21
CA TYR A 178 6.69 -12.55 0.69
C TYR A 178 7.11 -13.61 -0.33
N LYS A 179 7.31 -13.23 -1.59
CA LYS A 179 7.68 -14.13 -2.71
C LYS A 179 6.66 -15.26 -2.93
N ILE A 180 5.38 -14.96 -2.69
CA ILE A 180 4.25 -15.86 -2.96
C ILE A 180 3.56 -15.37 -4.23
N ASN A 181 3.22 -16.25 -5.18
CA ASN A 181 2.49 -15.77 -6.35
C ASN A 181 1.15 -15.21 -5.92
N ALA A 182 0.82 -13.99 -6.37
CA ALA A 182 -0.41 -13.30 -5.99
C ALA A 182 -1.11 -12.75 -7.24
N ILE A 183 -2.43 -12.90 -7.29
CA ILE A 183 -3.28 -12.38 -8.36
C ILE A 183 -4.45 -11.64 -7.72
N VAL A 184 -4.63 -10.39 -8.12
CA VAL A 184 -5.82 -9.60 -7.80
C VAL A 184 -6.91 -10.01 -8.77
N LEU A 185 -8.09 -10.36 -8.25
CA LEU A 185 -9.24 -10.75 -9.06
C LEU A 185 -10.29 -9.65 -9.01
N GLY A 186 -10.81 -9.37 -7.82
CA GLY A 186 -11.85 -8.37 -7.58
C GLY A 186 -13.17 -8.63 -8.32
N GLY A 187 -14.17 -7.84 -7.94
CA GLY A 187 -15.49 -7.84 -8.57
C GLY A 187 -16.45 -8.90 -8.02
N ALA A 188 -17.73 -8.78 -8.40
CA ALA A 188 -18.77 -9.64 -7.88
C ALA A 188 -18.51 -11.12 -8.21
N ARG A 189 -18.73 -11.99 -7.22
CA ARG A 189 -18.62 -13.46 -7.30
C ARG A 189 -17.19 -14.01 -7.38
N LYS A 190 -16.16 -13.22 -7.12
CA LYS A 190 -14.77 -13.68 -6.96
C LYS A 190 -14.22 -13.16 -5.64
N PRO A 191 -13.27 -13.86 -5.00
CA PRO A 191 -12.52 -13.26 -3.88
C PRO A 191 -11.69 -12.07 -4.38
N ASP A 192 -11.24 -11.22 -3.46
CA ASP A 192 -10.41 -10.07 -3.81
C ASP A 192 -9.10 -10.49 -4.48
N GLY A 193 -8.50 -11.58 -3.99
CA GLY A 193 -7.29 -12.13 -4.58
C GLY A 193 -7.05 -13.58 -4.22
N VAL A 194 -6.05 -14.16 -4.88
CA VAL A 194 -5.55 -15.50 -4.61
C VAL A 194 -4.04 -15.48 -4.46
N LEU A 195 -3.53 -16.22 -3.48
CA LEU A 195 -2.10 -16.46 -3.29
C LEU A 195 -1.81 -17.94 -3.54
N TYR A 196 -0.68 -18.26 -4.16
CA TYR A 196 -0.33 -19.66 -4.35
C TYR A 196 1.17 -19.92 -4.49
N MET A 197 1.52 -21.15 -4.13
CA MET A 197 2.76 -21.83 -4.46
C MET A 197 2.40 -23.23 -4.97
N PRO A 198 3.34 -24.02 -5.54
CA PRO A 198 3.03 -25.38 -5.96
C PRO A 198 2.40 -26.26 -4.87
N GLU A 199 2.69 -25.97 -3.60
CA GLU A 199 2.30 -26.77 -2.44
C GLU A 199 0.98 -26.32 -1.77
N PHE A 200 0.51 -25.09 -2.00
CA PHE A 200 -0.69 -24.55 -1.35
C PHE A 200 -1.34 -23.40 -2.13
N GLY A 201 -2.64 -23.19 -1.87
CA GLY A 201 -3.38 -22.02 -2.31
C GLY A 201 -4.07 -21.29 -1.16
N VAL A 202 -4.21 -19.97 -1.25
CA VAL A 202 -4.92 -19.14 -0.27
C VAL A 202 -5.92 -18.25 -1.00
N ILE A 203 -7.17 -18.28 -0.53
CA ILE A 203 -8.25 -17.39 -0.98
C ILE A 203 -8.23 -16.17 -0.06
N VAL A 204 -8.02 -14.98 -0.62
CA VAL A 204 -7.87 -13.75 0.16
C VAL A 204 -9.05 -12.83 -0.03
N ASP A 205 -9.52 -12.27 1.08
CA ASP A 205 -10.56 -11.25 1.11
C ASP A 205 -10.08 -10.10 2.01
N THR A 206 -10.11 -8.88 1.48
CA THR A 206 -9.62 -7.67 2.12
C THR A 206 -10.77 -6.79 2.57
N LYS A 207 -10.63 -6.13 3.72
CA LYS A 207 -11.68 -5.31 4.32
C LYS A 207 -11.12 -4.00 4.82
N ALA A 208 -11.34 -2.94 4.05
CA ALA A 208 -10.98 -1.59 4.46
C ALA A 208 -12.06 -1.01 5.39
N TYR A 209 -11.74 -0.87 6.68
CA TYR A 209 -12.65 -0.37 7.72
C TYR A 209 -11.91 0.57 8.68
N ALA A 210 -12.48 1.76 8.90
CA ALA A 210 -11.87 2.82 9.70
C ALA A 210 -11.64 2.41 11.16
N ASP A 211 -12.66 1.83 11.79
CA ASP A 211 -12.69 1.54 13.23
C ASP A 211 -12.41 0.05 13.53
N GLY A 212 -11.79 -0.64 12.58
CA GLY A 212 -11.57 -2.08 12.64
C GLY A 212 -12.75 -2.90 12.13
N TYR A 213 -12.46 -4.16 11.82
CA TYR A 213 -13.41 -5.06 11.21
C TYR A 213 -13.91 -6.11 12.20
N SER A 214 -15.23 -6.25 12.26
CA SER A 214 -15.91 -7.12 13.20
C SER A 214 -16.71 -8.20 12.47
N LYS A 215 -17.38 -9.06 13.24
CA LYS A 215 -18.18 -10.17 12.70
C LYS A 215 -19.27 -9.66 11.74
N SER A 216 -19.31 -10.21 10.53
CA SER A 216 -20.33 -9.97 9.51
C SER A 216 -20.76 -11.29 8.86
N ILE A 217 -22.00 -11.71 9.08
CA ILE A 217 -22.54 -12.98 8.55
C ILE A 217 -22.47 -13.00 7.01
N ALA A 218 -22.89 -11.90 6.37
CA ALA A 218 -22.88 -11.79 4.91
C ALA A 218 -21.47 -12.00 4.31
N GLN A 219 -20.43 -11.50 4.99
CA GLN A 219 -19.05 -11.66 4.55
C GLN A 219 -18.51 -13.08 4.85
N ALA A 220 -19.01 -13.74 5.90
CA ALA A 220 -18.70 -15.15 6.15
C ALA A 220 -19.28 -16.02 5.02
N ASP A 221 -20.55 -15.82 4.69
CA ASP A 221 -21.25 -16.56 3.63
C ASP A 221 -20.56 -16.36 2.27
N GLU A 222 -20.07 -15.15 2.02
CA GLU A 222 -19.30 -14.83 0.83
C GLU A 222 -17.99 -15.62 0.75
N MET A 223 -17.21 -15.66 1.85
CA MET A 223 -15.99 -16.48 1.92
C MET A 223 -16.30 -17.99 1.81
N ILE A 224 -17.33 -18.48 2.50
CA ILE A 224 -17.79 -19.88 2.41
C ILE A 224 -18.10 -20.22 0.95
N ARG A 225 -18.79 -19.33 0.25
CA ARG A 225 -19.09 -19.51 -1.18
C ARG A 225 -17.80 -19.62 -2.00
N TYR A 226 -16.79 -18.79 -1.76
CA TYR A 226 -15.51 -18.90 -2.47
C TYR A 226 -14.79 -20.22 -2.19
N ILE A 227 -14.76 -20.66 -0.94
CA ILE A 227 -14.13 -21.94 -0.59
C ILE A 227 -14.85 -23.10 -1.28
N GLU A 228 -16.18 -23.12 -1.24
CA GLU A 228 -17.00 -24.16 -1.89
C GLU A 228 -16.89 -24.13 -3.42
N ASP A 229 -16.81 -22.94 -4.02
CA ASP A 229 -16.57 -22.76 -5.45
C ASP A 229 -15.23 -23.38 -5.87
N ASN A 230 -14.16 -23.17 -5.10
CA ASN A 230 -12.84 -23.76 -5.40
C ASN A 230 -12.78 -25.27 -5.15
N LYS A 231 -13.56 -25.82 -4.22
CA LYS A 231 -13.65 -27.27 -4.03
C LYS A 231 -14.41 -27.97 -5.14
N ARG A 232 -15.58 -27.43 -5.50
CA ARG A 232 -16.48 -28.05 -6.49
C ARG A 232 -16.01 -27.81 -7.92
N ARG A 233 -15.39 -26.65 -8.16
CA ARG A 233 -14.90 -26.19 -9.47
C ARG A 233 -15.95 -26.32 -10.59
N ASP A 234 -17.21 -26.06 -10.24
CA ASP A 234 -18.36 -26.23 -11.11
C ASP A 234 -18.69 -24.92 -11.86
N PRO A 235 -18.51 -24.85 -13.18
CA PRO A 235 -18.82 -23.67 -13.97
C PRO A 235 -20.31 -23.27 -13.97
N SER A 236 -21.22 -24.20 -13.68
CA SER A 236 -22.65 -23.91 -13.57
C SER A 236 -22.95 -23.11 -12.30
N ARG A 237 -22.22 -23.39 -11.22
CA ARG A 237 -22.30 -22.65 -9.95
C ARG A 237 -21.63 -21.30 -10.05
N ASN A 238 -20.48 -21.21 -10.70
CA ASN A 238 -19.78 -19.94 -10.91
C ASN A 238 -19.05 -19.90 -12.26
N SER A 239 -19.65 -19.19 -13.21
CA SER A 239 -19.19 -19.12 -14.59
C SER A 239 -17.86 -18.41 -14.78
N THR A 240 -17.37 -17.68 -13.76
CA THR A 240 -16.08 -16.99 -13.86
C THR A 240 -14.88 -17.92 -13.73
N LYS A 241 -15.09 -19.13 -13.17
CA LYS A 241 -14.06 -20.16 -12.95
C LYS A 241 -12.76 -19.63 -12.34
N TRP A 242 -12.88 -18.72 -11.38
CA TRP A 242 -11.72 -17.99 -10.86
C TRP A 242 -10.68 -18.91 -10.18
N TRP A 243 -11.09 -20.11 -9.75
CA TRP A 243 -10.19 -21.15 -9.23
C TRP A 243 -9.17 -21.66 -10.27
N GLU A 244 -9.38 -21.43 -11.57
CA GLU A 244 -8.41 -21.78 -12.64
C GLU A 244 -7.10 -20.97 -12.54
N HIS A 245 -7.06 -19.92 -11.71
CA HIS A 245 -5.83 -19.22 -11.36
C HIS A 245 -4.88 -20.02 -10.44
N PHE A 246 -5.39 -21.06 -9.77
CA PHE A 246 -4.55 -21.96 -8.99
C PHE A 246 -3.92 -23.04 -9.89
N PRO A 247 -2.61 -23.33 -9.73
CA PRO A 247 -2.00 -24.49 -10.35
C PRO A 247 -2.73 -25.78 -9.98
N THR A 248 -2.86 -26.68 -10.95
CA THR A 248 -3.45 -28.01 -10.74
C THR A 248 -2.59 -28.92 -9.87
N SER A 249 -1.34 -28.53 -9.60
CA SER A 249 -0.40 -29.27 -8.74
C SER A 249 -0.74 -29.18 -7.25
N ILE A 250 -1.53 -28.18 -6.83
CA ILE A 250 -1.84 -27.96 -5.41
C ILE A 250 -2.76 -29.10 -4.93
N PRO A 251 -2.40 -29.80 -3.84
CA PRO A 251 -3.27 -30.81 -3.25
C PRO A 251 -4.64 -30.26 -2.85
N ALA A 252 -5.71 -31.03 -3.05
CA ALA A 252 -7.08 -30.59 -2.78
C ALA A 252 -7.33 -30.17 -1.32
N ASN A 253 -6.55 -30.67 -0.38
CA ASN A 253 -6.60 -30.34 1.05
C ASN A 253 -5.63 -29.23 1.48
N ASN A 254 -4.82 -28.68 0.56
CA ASN A 254 -3.85 -27.63 0.84
C ASN A 254 -4.35 -26.26 0.37
N PHE A 255 -5.62 -25.97 0.67
CA PHE A 255 -6.22 -24.66 0.45
C PHE A 255 -6.59 -24.02 1.78
N TYR A 256 -6.34 -22.72 1.87
CA TYR A 256 -6.62 -21.90 3.05
C TYR A 256 -7.44 -20.67 2.67
N PHE A 257 -8.03 -20.02 3.67
CA PHE A 257 -8.64 -18.70 3.49
C PHE A 257 -7.99 -17.67 4.40
N LEU A 258 -7.86 -16.43 3.94
CA LEU A 258 -7.21 -15.36 4.67
C LEU A 258 -8.04 -14.08 4.59
N TRP A 259 -8.27 -13.49 5.76
CA TRP A 259 -8.92 -12.20 5.89
C TRP A 259 -7.85 -11.17 6.21
N VAL A 260 -7.83 -10.06 5.47
CA VAL A 260 -6.88 -8.96 5.70
C VAL A 260 -7.64 -7.67 5.96
N SER A 261 -7.32 -6.99 7.06
CA SER A 261 -8.00 -5.76 7.49
C SER A 261 -7.03 -4.84 8.23
N SER A 262 -7.42 -3.59 8.48
CA SER A 262 -6.65 -2.67 9.33
C SER A 262 -6.38 -3.29 10.70
N VAL A 263 -7.44 -3.70 11.39
CA VAL A 263 -7.45 -4.43 12.66
C VAL A 263 -8.72 -5.27 12.75
N PHE A 264 -8.70 -6.36 13.51
CA PHE A 264 -9.88 -7.16 13.82
C PHE A 264 -10.35 -6.88 15.24
N VAL A 265 -11.66 -6.70 15.41
CA VAL A 265 -12.25 -6.29 16.69
C VAL A 265 -13.47 -7.14 17.04
N ASN A 266 -13.88 -7.06 18.31
CA ASN A 266 -15.06 -7.74 18.83
C ASN A 266 -15.00 -9.27 18.60
N LYS A 267 -16.13 -9.85 18.16
CA LYS A 267 -16.34 -11.29 17.99
C LYS A 267 -15.82 -11.86 16.66
N PHE A 268 -14.81 -11.23 16.06
CA PHE A 268 -14.28 -11.66 14.77
C PHE A 268 -13.79 -13.12 14.75
N HIS A 269 -13.18 -13.58 15.85
CA HIS A 269 -12.74 -14.97 15.99
C HIS A 269 -13.88 -16.00 15.82
N GLU A 270 -15.12 -15.64 16.16
CA GLU A 270 -16.30 -16.50 15.94
C GLU A 270 -16.55 -16.71 14.44
N GLN A 271 -16.24 -15.70 13.61
CA GLN A 271 -16.41 -15.78 12.17
C GLN A 271 -15.38 -16.67 11.49
N LEU A 272 -14.11 -16.59 11.92
CA LEU A 272 -13.08 -17.53 11.48
C LEU A 272 -13.48 -18.96 11.83
N SER A 273 -13.89 -19.17 13.08
CA SER A 273 -14.32 -20.48 13.58
C SER A 273 -15.51 -21.03 12.79
N TYR A 274 -16.53 -20.20 12.57
CA TYR A 274 -17.71 -20.55 11.78
C TYR A 274 -17.34 -20.93 10.34
N THR A 275 -16.59 -20.08 9.64
CA THR A 275 -16.17 -20.33 8.25
C THR A 275 -15.37 -21.62 8.12
N ALA A 276 -14.45 -21.87 9.06
CA ALA A 276 -13.65 -23.08 9.08
C ALA A 276 -14.47 -24.35 9.37
N GLN A 277 -15.47 -24.27 10.25
CA GLN A 277 -16.37 -25.38 10.56
C GLN A 277 -17.29 -25.72 9.38
N GLU A 278 -17.92 -24.73 8.76
CA GLU A 278 -18.82 -24.94 7.63
C GLU A 278 -18.09 -25.51 6.41
N THR A 279 -16.82 -25.13 6.23
CA THR A 279 -16.06 -25.51 5.04
C THR A 279 -14.97 -26.55 5.32
N GLN A 280 -14.75 -27.00 6.56
CA GLN A 280 -13.63 -27.91 6.87
C GLN A 280 -12.29 -27.44 6.28
N THR A 281 -12.09 -26.13 6.17
CA THR A 281 -10.92 -25.48 5.56
C THR A 281 -10.28 -24.60 6.61
N VAL A 282 -8.96 -24.68 6.77
CA VAL A 282 -8.25 -23.87 7.76
C VAL A 282 -8.03 -22.48 7.21
N GLY A 283 -8.25 -21.45 8.03
CA GLY A 283 -8.02 -20.07 7.65
C GLY A 283 -7.28 -19.26 8.71
N ALA A 284 -7.21 -17.96 8.47
CA ALA A 284 -6.61 -17.00 9.37
C ALA A 284 -7.14 -15.57 9.14
N ALA A 285 -6.90 -14.71 10.12
CA ALA A 285 -6.90 -13.27 9.94
C ALA A 285 -5.48 -12.71 9.98
N LEU A 286 -5.25 -11.60 9.28
CA LEU A 286 -3.98 -10.89 9.30
C LEU A 286 -4.23 -9.38 9.27
N SER A 287 -3.95 -8.70 10.38
CA SER A 287 -4.01 -7.25 10.44
C SER A 287 -2.90 -6.62 9.59
N VAL A 288 -3.10 -5.40 9.10
CA VAL A 288 -2.08 -4.69 8.31
C VAL A 288 -0.78 -4.52 9.09
N GLU A 289 -0.85 -4.29 10.39
CA GLU A 289 0.36 -4.22 11.22
C GLU A 289 1.18 -5.51 11.12
N GLN A 290 0.54 -6.67 11.33
CA GLN A 290 1.21 -7.96 11.26
C GLN A 290 1.61 -8.34 9.82
N LEU A 291 0.85 -7.91 8.81
CA LEU A 291 1.25 -8.05 7.40
C LEU A 291 2.56 -7.30 7.11
N LEU A 292 2.71 -6.07 7.60
CA LEU A 292 3.93 -5.31 7.42
C LEU A 292 5.09 -5.89 8.23
N LEU A 293 4.86 -6.24 9.51
CA LEU A 293 5.89 -6.86 10.35
C LEU A 293 6.35 -8.22 9.82
N GLY A 294 5.43 -9.00 9.25
CA GLY A 294 5.75 -10.24 8.55
C GLY A 294 6.58 -9.98 7.30
N ALA A 295 6.23 -8.98 6.49
CA ALA A 295 7.00 -8.59 5.31
C ALA A 295 8.44 -8.17 5.66
N ASP A 296 8.62 -7.36 6.70
CA ASP A 296 9.93 -6.98 7.21
C ASP A 296 10.72 -8.20 7.75
N SER A 297 10.02 -9.13 8.41
CA SER A 297 10.60 -10.40 8.85
C SER A 297 11.06 -11.28 7.68
N VAL A 298 10.38 -11.26 6.54
CA VAL A 298 10.84 -11.93 5.30
C VAL A 298 12.10 -11.25 4.79
N LEU A 299 12.14 -9.91 4.71
CA LEU A 299 13.34 -9.17 4.29
C LEU A 299 14.55 -9.42 5.19
N LYS A 300 14.32 -9.67 6.48
CA LYS A 300 15.35 -10.03 7.46
C LYS A 300 15.71 -11.53 7.46
N GLY A 301 15.01 -12.36 6.68
CA GLY A 301 15.23 -13.82 6.60
C GLY A 301 14.64 -14.63 7.76
N ASN A 302 13.79 -14.03 8.59
CA ASN A 302 13.22 -14.65 9.80
C ASN A 302 11.91 -15.39 9.54
N LEU A 303 11.16 -14.96 8.52
CA LEU A 303 9.90 -15.56 8.08
C LEU A 303 10.07 -16.22 6.71
N THR A 304 9.68 -17.49 6.59
CA THR A 304 9.69 -18.24 5.34
C THR A 304 8.26 -18.54 4.90
N THR A 305 8.07 -18.88 3.63
CA THR A 305 6.76 -19.31 3.09
C THR A 305 6.16 -20.48 3.89
N LYS A 306 7.00 -21.41 4.35
CA LYS A 306 6.56 -22.50 5.22
C LYS A 306 6.01 -21.98 6.55
N LYS A 307 6.76 -21.11 7.23
CA LYS A 307 6.29 -20.49 8.50
C LYS A 307 5.03 -19.65 8.30
N PHE A 308 4.87 -19.01 7.14
CA PHE A 308 3.64 -18.30 6.78
C PHE A 308 2.45 -19.25 6.74
N ILE A 309 2.55 -20.40 6.08
CA ILE A 309 1.44 -21.38 6.05
C ILE A 309 1.24 -22.08 7.38
N ASP A 310 2.31 -22.42 8.10
CA ASP A 310 2.22 -23.01 9.45
C ASP A 310 1.53 -22.07 10.46
N SER A 311 1.36 -20.77 10.13
CA SER A 311 0.64 -19.80 10.96
C SER A 311 -0.89 -19.86 10.82
N PHE A 312 -1.42 -20.55 9.79
CA PHE A 312 -2.87 -20.70 9.58
C PHE A 312 -3.45 -21.68 10.59
N LYS A 313 -4.15 -21.15 11.60
CA LYS A 313 -4.67 -21.92 12.75
C LYS A 313 -6.07 -21.47 13.20
N ASN A 314 -6.88 -20.92 12.28
CA ASN A 314 -8.20 -20.34 12.56
C ASN A 314 -8.17 -19.22 13.62
N GLN A 315 -7.11 -18.43 13.61
CA GLN A 315 -6.88 -17.32 14.53
C GLN A 315 -6.25 -16.14 13.78
N GLU A 316 -6.14 -15.00 14.44
CA GLU A 316 -5.32 -13.89 13.94
C GLU A 316 -3.83 -14.27 14.01
N ILE A 317 -3.11 -14.04 12.92
CA ILE A 317 -1.69 -14.33 12.81
C ILE A 317 -0.88 -13.21 13.46
N VAL A 318 0.09 -13.61 14.28
CA VAL A 318 1.09 -12.72 14.88
C VAL A 318 2.48 -13.24 14.49
N PHE A 319 3.20 -12.50 13.65
CA PHE A 319 4.57 -12.83 13.24
C PHE A 319 5.62 -12.21 14.16
N ALA A 320 5.34 -11.05 14.72
CA ALA A 320 6.23 -10.33 15.61
C ALA A 320 5.46 -9.49 16.64
N PRO A 321 6.08 -9.14 17.79
CA PRO A 321 5.50 -8.19 18.73
C PRO A 321 5.18 -6.85 18.04
N SER A 322 4.12 -6.19 18.49
CA SER A 322 3.77 -4.85 18.01
C SER A 322 4.92 -3.87 18.27
N ILE A 323 5.22 -3.04 17.27
CA ILE A 323 6.22 -1.96 17.37
C ILE A 323 5.58 -0.58 17.61
N LEU A 324 4.25 -0.53 17.63
CA LEU A 324 3.47 0.70 17.81
C LEU A 324 3.29 1.07 19.28
N HIS A 325 3.55 0.13 20.20
CA HIS A 325 3.45 0.32 21.65
C HIS A 325 4.82 0.26 22.37
N SER A 326 5.92 0.29 21.60
CA SER A 326 7.29 0.05 22.09
C SER A 326 8.18 1.29 22.09
#